data_AF-A0A530M4Q7-F1
#
_entry.id   AF-A0A530M4Q7-F1
#
_cell.length_a   1.000
_cell.length_b   1.000
_cell.length_c   1.000
_cell.angle_alpha   90.00
_cell.angle_beta   90.00
_cell.angle_gamma   90.00
#
_symmetry.space_group_name_H-M   'P 1'
#
loop_
_entity.id
_entity.type
_entity.pdbx_description
1 polymer ?
#
loop_
_entity_poly.entity_id
_entity_poly.type
_entity_poly.pdbx_seq_one_letter_code
_entity_poly.pdbx_strand_id
1 'polypeptide(L)'
;MTKRIKTQSALKAVTRRDFLMMSAATAATLAAARALLPSGAYAATTAPEVTGAKLGFIALTDAAPLMIAKEKGLFEKFGMPDVEVLKQASWGATRDNLMLGGEANGID
;
A
#
# COMPACT_ATOMS: atom_id res chain seq x y z
N MET A 1 -37.68 -53.34 31.04
CA MET A 1 -38.15 -52.29 30.11
C MET A 1 -38.11 -50.94 30.84
N THR A 2 -37.13 -50.09 30.55
CA THR A 2 -37.18 -48.60 30.59
C THR A 2 -35.77 -48.01 30.45
N LYS A 3 -35.40 -47.59 29.24
CA LYS A 3 -34.21 -46.75 29.02
C LYS A 3 -34.58 -45.30 29.36
N ARG A 4 -33.90 -44.69 30.34
CA ARG A 4 -33.97 -43.24 30.59
C ARG A 4 -33.32 -42.49 29.43
N ILE A 5 -34.11 -41.70 28.71
CA ILE A 5 -33.63 -40.76 27.69
C ILE A 5 -32.97 -39.58 28.42
N LYS A 6 -31.67 -39.36 28.21
CA LYS A 6 -31.00 -38.14 28.64
C LYS A 6 -31.41 -37.01 27.68
N THR A 7 -32.24 -36.09 28.17
CA THR A 7 -32.62 -34.87 27.45
C THR A 7 -31.38 -34.05 27.12
N GLN A 8 -31.22 -33.71 25.85
CA GLN A 8 -30.11 -32.91 25.32
C GLN A 8 -30.07 -31.52 25.96
N SER A 9 -28.86 -31.00 26.17
CA SER A 9 -28.57 -29.66 26.68
C SER A 9 -29.37 -28.60 25.93
N ALA A 10 -30.27 -27.89 26.62
CA ALA A 10 -30.94 -26.72 26.08
C ALA A 10 -29.88 -25.67 25.70
N LEU A 11 -29.95 -25.14 24.48
CA LEU A 11 -29.15 -24.00 24.06
C LEU A 11 -29.40 -22.84 25.03
N LYS A 12 -28.33 -22.24 25.56
CA LYS A 12 -28.40 -21.14 26.52
C LYS A 12 -29.12 -19.96 25.85
N ALA A 13 -30.30 -19.61 26.33
CA ALA A 13 -31.07 -18.50 25.78
C ALA A 13 -30.33 -17.18 26.01
N VAL A 14 -30.17 -16.39 24.94
CA VAL A 14 -29.57 -15.04 25.02
C VAL A 14 -30.50 -14.14 25.83
N THR A 15 -29.99 -13.58 26.93
CA THR A 15 -30.78 -12.68 27.77
C THR A 15 -30.73 -11.25 27.23
N ARG A 16 -31.68 -10.41 27.64
CA ARG A 16 -31.69 -8.97 27.29
C ARG A 16 -30.39 -8.26 27.71
N ARG A 17 -29.82 -8.67 28.84
CA ARG A 17 -28.55 -8.14 29.34
C ARG A 17 -27.39 -8.53 28.43
N ASP A 18 -27.37 -9.78 27.96
CA ASP A 18 -26.34 -10.25 27.04
C ASP A 18 -26.42 -9.49 25.71
N PHE A 19 -27.63 -9.24 25.21
CA PHE A 19 -27.84 -8.42 24.01
C PHE A 19 -27.33 -6.99 24.17
N LEU A 20 -27.65 -6.33 25.30
CA LEU A 20 -27.18 -4.96 25.57
C LEU A 20 -25.66 -4.90 25.75
N MET A 21 -25.06 -5.88 26.41
CA MET A 21 -23.60 -5.94 26.59
C MET A 21 -22.89 -6.19 25.26
N MET A 22 -23.43 -7.05 24.42
CA MET A 22 -22.85 -7.38 23.12
C MET A 22 -22.99 -6.23 22.12
N SER A 23 -24.12 -5.50 22.12
CA SER A 23 -24.32 -4.33 21.27
C SER A 23 -23.43 -3.16 21.71
N ALA A 24 -23.31 -2.92 23.01
CA ALA A 24 -22.40 -1.90 23.55
C ALA A 24 -20.93 -2.23 23.21
N ALA A 25 -20.52 -3.49 23.38
CA ALA A 25 -19.16 -3.92 23.03
C ALA A 25 -18.88 -3.74 21.52
N THR A 26 -19.82 -4.13 20.65
CA THR A 26 -19.67 -3.96 19.19
C THR A 26 -19.63 -2.48 18.78
N ALA A 27 -20.46 -1.64 19.40
CA ALA A 27 -20.46 -0.21 19.12
C ALA A 27 -19.15 0.45 19.59
N ALA A 28 -18.62 0.02 20.74
CA ALA A 28 -17.36 0.51 21.28
C ALA A 28 -16.15 0.08 20.44
N THR A 29 -16.11 -1.16 19.95
CA THR A 29 -15.04 -1.61 19.05
C THR A 29 -15.09 -0.88 17.71
N LEU A 30 -16.29 -0.67 17.15
CA LEU A 30 -16.43 0.12 15.92
C LEU A 30 -16.06 1.60 16.16
N ALA A 31 -16.37 2.17 17.33
CA ALA A 31 -15.90 3.50 17.78
C ALA A 31 -14.39 3.61 17.86
N ALA A 32 -13.73 2.63 18.49
CA ALA A 32 -12.29 2.59 18.58
C ALA A 32 -11.64 2.45 17.20
N ALA A 33 -12.17 1.56 16.34
CA ALA A 33 -11.64 1.34 15.00
C ALA A 33 -11.67 2.63 14.15
N ARG A 34 -12.80 3.35 14.13
CA ARG A 34 -12.91 4.61 13.38
C ARG A 34 -12.08 5.76 13.95
N ALA A 35 -11.81 5.75 15.26
CA ALA A 35 -10.91 6.73 15.87
C ALA A 35 -9.43 6.44 15.58
N LEU A 36 -9.03 5.16 15.59
CA LEU A 36 -7.65 4.73 15.37
C LEU A 36 -7.27 4.72 13.88
N LEU A 37 -8.24 4.49 12.99
CA LEU A 37 -8.05 4.38 11.55
C LEU A 37 -9.02 5.34 10.83
N PRO A 38 -8.87 6.67 11.01
CA PRO A 38 -9.82 7.66 10.49
C PRO A 38 -9.89 7.68 8.96
N SER A 39 -8.81 7.26 8.29
CA SER A 39 -8.75 7.10 6.84
C SER A 39 -8.91 5.64 6.40
N GLY A 40 -9.24 4.73 7.32
CA GLY A 40 -9.26 3.29 7.07
C GLY A 40 -7.90 2.61 7.27
N ALA A 41 -7.91 1.28 7.30
CA ALA A 41 -6.69 0.48 7.35
C ALA A 41 -6.25 0.15 5.92
N TYR A 42 -5.18 0.79 5.46
CA TYR A 42 -4.55 0.47 4.19
C TYR A 42 -3.52 -0.64 4.41
N ALA A 43 -3.55 -1.66 3.55
CA ALA A 43 -2.53 -2.71 3.52
C ALA A 43 -1.23 -2.26 2.81
N ALA A 44 -1.17 -1.03 2.31
CA ALA A 44 -0.01 -0.51 1.62
C ALA A 44 1.15 -0.27 2.60
N THR A 45 2.30 -0.85 2.29
CA THR A 45 3.55 -0.56 3.01
C THR A 45 3.96 0.88 2.73
N THR A 46 4.63 1.51 3.70
CA THR A 46 5.15 2.88 3.53
C THR A 46 6.34 2.98 2.57
N ALA A 47 6.89 1.84 2.14
CA ALA A 47 8.03 1.76 1.23
C ALA A 47 7.59 1.38 -0.20
N PRO A 48 8.28 1.88 -1.23
CA PRO A 48 8.12 1.44 -2.61
C PRO A 48 8.37 -0.07 -2.78
N GLU A 49 7.76 -0.68 -3.80
CA GLU A 49 7.93 -2.09 -4.15
C GLU A 49 9.35 -2.40 -4.68
N VAL A 50 9.98 -1.43 -5.32
CA VAL A 50 11.36 -1.47 -5.83
C VAL A 50 12.10 -0.21 -5.42
N THR A 51 13.42 -0.24 -5.29
CA THR A 51 14.22 0.89 -4.80
C THR A 51 14.86 1.75 -5.90
N GLY A 52 14.70 1.35 -7.17
CA GLY A 52 15.36 1.97 -8.32
C GLY A 52 14.46 2.06 -9.54
N ALA A 53 14.82 2.99 -10.43
CA ALA A 53 14.21 3.19 -11.74
C ALA A 53 15.21 3.93 -12.65
N LYS A 54 15.21 3.64 -13.94
CA LYS A 54 16.02 4.30 -14.98
C LYS A 54 15.16 5.36 -15.68
N LEU A 55 15.26 6.60 -15.21
CA LEU A 55 14.45 7.71 -15.71
C LEU A 55 15.17 8.43 -16.86
N GLY A 56 14.62 8.32 -18.07
CA GLY A 56 15.14 9.02 -19.25
C GLY A 56 14.76 10.51 -19.28
N PHE A 57 15.67 11.38 -19.73
CA PHE A 57 15.37 12.80 -19.97
C PHE A 57 16.01 13.35 -21.25
N ILE A 58 15.40 14.37 -21.86
CA ILE A 58 16.03 15.23 -22.86
C ILE A 58 16.59 16.46 -22.13
N ALA A 59 17.78 16.93 -22.51
CA ALA A 59 18.45 18.06 -21.88
C ALA A 59 17.77 19.42 -22.18
N LEU A 60 16.55 19.57 -21.69
CA LEU A 60 15.72 20.77 -21.68
C LEU A 60 15.42 21.14 -20.22
N THR A 61 14.75 22.28 -20.01
CA THR A 61 14.43 22.80 -18.67
C THR A 61 13.36 22.01 -17.94
N ASP A 62 12.57 21.22 -18.66
CA ASP A 62 11.53 20.32 -18.12
C ASP A 62 12.12 19.19 -17.26
N ALA A 63 13.37 18.78 -17.50
CA ALA A 63 14.06 17.75 -16.74
C ALA A 63 14.57 18.23 -15.35
N ALA A 64 14.45 19.53 -15.05
CA ALA A 64 14.93 20.11 -13.80
C ALA A 64 14.44 19.38 -12.53
N PRO A 65 13.17 18.92 -12.42
CA PRO A 65 12.72 18.18 -11.24
C PRO A 65 13.50 16.89 -11.01
N LEU A 66 13.87 16.16 -12.07
CA LEU A 66 14.64 14.91 -11.95
C LEU A 66 16.08 15.18 -11.47
N MET A 67 16.73 16.21 -12.04
CA MET A 67 18.07 16.63 -11.61
C MET A 67 18.07 17.06 -10.15
N ILE A 68 17.14 17.93 -9.77
CA ILE A 68 17.05 18.43 -8.39
C ILE A 68 16.69 17.30 -7.43
N ALA A 69 15.81 16.37 -7.81
CA ALA A 69 15.48 15.23 -6.97
C ALA A 69 16.68 14.32 -6.70
N LYS A 70 17.54 14.09 -7.69
CA LYS A 70 18.79 13.33 -7.50
C LYS A 70 19.79 14.10 -6.66
N GLU A 71 20.10 15.34 -7.03
CA GLU A 71 21.12 16.17 -6.35
C GLU A 71 20.75 16.57 -4.92
N LYS A 72 19.45 16.68 -4.63
CA LYS A 72 18.94 16.99 -3.28
C LYS A 72 18.60 15.73 -2.46
N GLY A 73 18.90 14.53 -2.96
CA GLY A 73 18.61 13.28 -2.25
C GLY A 73 17.12 13.05 -1.99
N LEU A 74 16.23 13.63 -2.80
CA LEU A 74 14.79 13.45 -2.63
C LEU A 74 14.35 12.03 -2.97
N PHE A 75 14.98 11.39 -3.98
CA PHE A 75 14.68 9.99 -4.28
C PHE A 75 14.99 9.08 -3.07
N GLU A 76 16.16 9.22 -2.47
CA GLU A 76 16.55 8.48 -1.26
C GLU A 76 15.60 8.77 -0.09
N LYS A 77 15.26 10.04 0.14
CA LYS A 77 14.30 10.45 1.18
C LYS A 77 12.96 9.70 1.07
N PHE A 78 12.52 9.36 -0.13
CA PHE A 78 11.27 8.65 -0.38
C PHE A 78 11.45 7.16 -0.66
N GLY A 79 12.60 6.57 -0.30
CA GLY A 79 12.83 5.12 -0.38
C GLY A 79 13.28 4.61 -1.75
N MET A 80 13.74 5.51 -2.64
CA MET A 80 14.20 5.18 -4.00
C MET A 80 15.69 5.53 -4.22
N PRO A 81 16.65 5.01 -3.42
CA PRO A 81 18.06 5.38 -3.52
C PRO A 81 18.70 5.05 -4.88
N ASP A 82 18.20 4.03 -5.57
CA ASP A 82 18.82 3.42 -6.76
C ASP A 82 18.27 4.01 -8.07
N VAL A 83 17.68 5.20 -8.03
CA VAL A 83 17.18 5.87 -9.25
C VAL A 83 18.34 6.41 -10.09
N GLU A 84 18.37 6.03 -11.36
CA GLU A 84 19.28 6.56 -12.36
C GLU A 84 18.56 7.60 -13.22
N VAL A 85 19.22 8.72 -13.52
CA VAL A 85 18.67 9.75 -14.42
C VAL A 85 19.53 9.83 -15.67
N LEU A 86 19.00 9.36 -16.79
CA LEU A 86 19.75 9.02 -17.99
C LEU A 86 19.41 9.95 -19.16
N LYS A 87 20.42 10.65 -19.68
CA LYS A 87 20.25 11.54 -20.83
C LYS A 87 19.93 10.74 -22.10
N GLN A 88 18.88 11.13 -22.81
CA GLN A 88 18.46 10.53 -24.07
C GLN A 88 18.97 11.35 -25.26
N ALA A 89 19.26 10.67 -26.38
CA ALA A 89 19.80 11.31 -27.58
C ALA A 89 18.75 12.13 -28.35
N SER A 90 17.50 11.68 -28.37
CA SER A 90 16.37 12.30 -29.06
C SER A 90 15.04 11.76 -28.53
N TRP A 91 13.92 12.37 -28.92
CA TRP A 91 12.58 11.84 -28.61
C TRP A 91 12.32 10.47 -29.23
N GLY A 92 12.86 10.21 -30.44
CA GLY A 92 12.80 8.89 -31.06
C GLY A 92 13.54 7.84 -30.21
N ALA A 93 14.77 8.15 -29.79
CA ALA A 93 15.55 7.27 -28.92
C ALA A 93 14.89 7.09 -27.55
N THR A 94 14.26 8.13 -27.00
CA THR A 94 13.53 8.03 -25.72
C THR A 94 12.38 7.03 -25.81
N ARG A 95 11.58 7.10 -26.89
CA ARG A 95 10.51 6.13 -27.14
C ARG A 95 11.07 4.72 -27.26
N ASP A 96 12.12 4.54 -28.07
CA ASP A 96 12.67 3.22 -28.34
C ASP A 96 13.29 2.60 -27.07
N ASN A 97 13.99 3.41 -26.25
CA ASN A 97 14.52 2.98 -24.96
C ASN A 97 13.42 2.69 -23.93
N LEU A 98 12.32 3.44 -23.95
CA LEU A 98 11.16 3.15 -23.10
C LEU A 98 10.50 1.82 -23.48
N MET A 99 10.39 1.52 -24.79
CA MET A 99 9.88 0.24 -25.26
C MET A 99 10.80 -0.93 -24.92
N LEU A 100 12.12 -0.72 -24.87
CA LEU A 100 13.08 -1.75 -24.44
C LEU A 100 12.91 -2.10 -22.95
N GLY A 101 12.60 -1.11 -22.11
CA GLY A 101 12.49 -1.28 -20.66
C GLY A 101 13.84 -1.30 -19.94
N GLY A 102 13.87 -0.93 -18.66
CA GLY A 102 15.11 -0.80 -17.89
C GLY A 102 15.92 -2.09 -17.75
N GLU A 103 15.27 -3.26 -17.76
CA GLU A 103 15.92 -4.58 -17.71
C GLU A 103 16.76 -4.89 -18.96
N ALA A 104 16.38 -4.36 -20.12
CA ALA A 104 17.03 -4.60 -21.41
C ALA A 104 17.96 -3.44 -21.85
N ASN A 105 18.55 -2.72 -20.88
CA ASN A 105 19.34 -1.49 -21.10
C ASN A 105 18.56 -0.30 -21.70
N GLY A 106 17.24 -0.31 -21.58
CA GLY A 106 16.37 0.83 -21.87
C GLY A 106 16.17 1.75 -20.66
N ILE A 107 14.99 2.37 -20.61
CA ILE A 107 14.48 3.19 -19.50
C ILE A 107 13.12 2.69 -19.03
N ASP A 108 12.73 3.06 -17.82
CA ASP A 108 11.45 2.65 -17.18
C ASP A 108 10.31 3.65 -17.42
#